data_AF-A0A314YY44-F1
#
_entry.id   AF-A0A314YY44-F1
#
_cell.length_a   1.000
_cell.length_b   1.000
_cell.length_c   1.000
_cell.angle_alpha   90.00
_cell.angle_beta   90.00
_cell.angle_gamma   90.00
#
_symmetry.space_group_name_H-M   'P 1'
#
loop_
_entity.id
_entity.type
_entity.pdbx_description
1 polymer ?
#
loop_
_entity_poly.entity_id
_entity_poly.type
_entity_poly.pdbx_seq_one_letter_code
_entity_poly.pdbx_strand_id
1 'polypeptide(L)'
;MLTRWFSKHQLHLSDNAAIKVKQEILHSLGELHVQAQRMFDDHLYKQLLAIIGSAVKQAIIITDSSETEFGHVPLVLRTVLEILPMLRPTEHISSVWLNLIRDYLQYLPRLCSAVQNEEDDAEEASTSDQVPDDHLRIKHETPNGTDSISSNRVEGSPSSGLKTSVTAGIPNYMFAEKLVPLLVDLFLQAPAVEKYILYPEFIQSLGRCMTTRRDNPDGALWRLAVEGFNRILVDDARNSAINAGLDSGASKPARTRIWKEVADVYEVFLVGYCGRALPSDSFSTVDVKTDESLEMIVLDILGDKILKSPIDAPFDILQRLVSTLDRCASRTCSLPVDFVELMPSHCSRFSLTCLQKLFSLSSYDSKSNDWNSARYEVSKIAIMVLITRCEYILSRFLIDENDLGGRPLPSARLEEIIYVLEELAHLIIHSDTASILPLLPHLKSALEKEKNHDMRPHLVVLFPSLSELVVSREARIRGSVQVLFRLIAKELGLNRVSISSENAEEFIPSTRQP
;
A
#
# COMPACT_ATOMS: atom_id res chain seq x y z
N MET A 1 41.73 -17.56 -4.78
CA MET A 1 41.83 -19.00 -4.42
C MET A 1 40.52 -19.50 -3.81
N LEU A 2 40.00 -18.87 -2.76
CA LEU A 2 38.73 -19.24 -2.10
C LEU A 2 37.51 -19.25 -3.04
N THR A 3 37.31 -18.24 -3.89
CA THR A 3 36.20 -18.21 -4.87
C THR A 3 36.23 -19.42 -5.82
N ARG A 4 37.44 -19.81 -6.27
CA ARG A 4 37.65 -21.01 -7.09
C ARG A 4 37.49 -22.30 -6.28
N TRP A 5 37.85 -22.30 -5.00
CA TRP A 5 37.68 -23.46 -4.11
C TRP A 5 36.21 -23.78 -3.87
N PHE A 6 35.42 -22.75 -3.54
CA PHE A 6 33.97 -22.83 -3.53
C PHE A 6 33.48 -23.34 -4.90
N SER A 7 33.87 -22.70 -6.00
CA SER A 7 33.36 -23.05 -7.35
C SER A 7 33.72 -24.45 -7.83
N LYS A 8 34.89 -24.98 -7.47
CA LYS A 8 35.36 -26.31 -7.93
C LYS A 8 34.74 -27.49 -7.19
N HIS A 9 34.19 -27.30 -5.99
CA HIS A 9 33.55 -28.39 -5.23
C HIS A 9 32.06 -28.55 -5.60
N GLN A 10 31.79 -28.50 -6.90
CA GLN A 10 30.45 -28.55 -7.51
C GLN A 10 29.87 -29.98 -7.59
N LEU A 11 30.65 -31.01 -7.23
CA LEU A 11 30.38 -32.42 -7.60
C LEU A 11 30.57 -33.47 -6.50
N HIS A 12 30.72 -33.08 -5.22
CA HIS A 12 30.68 -34.06 -4.13
C HIS A 12 29.53 -33.76 -3.18
N LEU A 13 28.42 -34.45 -3.42
CA LEU A 13 27.35 -34.64 -2.46
C LEU A 13 27.96 -35.19 -1.16
N SER A 14 27.57 -34.62 -0.02
CA SER A 14 27.70 -35.24 1.31
C SER A 14 29.14 -35.52 1.79
N ASP A 15 29.87 -34.48 2.20
CA ASP A 15 30.76 -34.66 3.34
C ASP A 15 30.44 -33.59 4.39
N ASN A 16 29.88 -34.01 5.53
CA ASN A 16 29.53 -33.13 6.65
C ASN A 16 30.76 -32.31 7.10
N ALA A 17 31.96 -32.87 6.91
CA ALA A 17 33.23 -32.16 7.09
C ALA A 17 33.37 -30.94 6.16
N ALA A 18 33.03 -31.08 4.87
CA ALA A 18 33.12 -29.98 3.91
C ALA A 18 32.14 -28.85 4.23
N ILE A 19 30.92 -29.16 4.71
CA ILE A 19 29.95 -28.15 5.14
C ILE A 19 30.49 -27.39 6.37
N LYS A 20 31.01 -28.10 7.37
CA LYS A 20 31.61 -27.47 8.57
C LYS A 20 32.79 -26.56 8.22
N VAL A 21 33.69 -27.00 7.33
CA VAL A 21 34.81 -26.17 6.86
C VAL A 21 34.31 -24.91 6.16
N LYS A 22 33.26 -25.00 5.33
CA LYS A 22 32.65 -23.82 4.70
C LYS A 22 32.09 -22.85 5.73
N GLN A 23 31.41 -23.33 6.77
CA GLN A 23 30.89 -22.50 7.85
C GLN A 23 32.02 -21.81 8.63
N GLU A 24 33.06 -22.55 9.01
CA GLU A 24 34.21 -22.01 9.74
C GLU A 24 34.92 -20.92 8.93
N ILE A 25 35.18 -21.16 7.64
CA ILE A 25 35.76 -20.15 6.74
C ILE A 25 34.87 -18.89 6.70
N LEU A 26 33.55 -19.03 6.59
CA LEU A 26 32.64 -17.89 6.57
C LEU A 26 32.65 -17.10 7.87
N HIS A 27 32.63 -17.77 9.03
CA HIS A 27 32.76 -17.12 10.34
C HIS A 27 34.10 -16.38 10.46
N SER A 28 35.21 -17.05 10.12
CA SER A 28 36.53 -16.43 10.15
C SER A 28 36.63 -15.21 9.22
N LEU A 29 35.96 -15.23 8.06
CA LEU A 29 35.90 -14.07 7.17
C LEU A 29 35.09 -12.90 7.78
N GLY A 30 33.97 -13.19 8.44
CA GLY A 30 33.20 -12.19 9.18
C GLY A 30 34.00 -11.57 10.32
N GLU A 31 34.65 -12.40 11.14
CA GLU A 31 35.52 -11.96 12.24
C GLU A 31 36.72 -11.17 11.73
N LEU A 32 37.36 -11.61 10.65
CA LEU A 32 38.47 -10.91 10.01
C LEU A 32 38.05 -9.51 9.58
N HIS A 33 36.88 -9.35 8.96
CA HIS A 33 36.37 -8.03 8.61
C HIS A 33 36.22 -7.15 9.85
N VAL A 34 35.62 -7.65 10.93
CA VAL A 34 35.44 -6.90 12.19
C VAL A 34 36.77 -6.51 12.85
N GLN A 35 37.75 -7.42 12.88
CA GLN A 35 39.05 -7.19 13.52
C GLN A 35 39.95 -6.26 12.70
N ALA A 36 39.82 -6.29 11.37
CA ALA A 36 40.70 -5.57 10.44
C ALA A 36 39.97 -4.50 9.60
N GLN A 37 38.84 -3.95 10.07
CA GLN A 37 38.00 -3.02 9.29
C GLN A 37 38.79 -1.88 8.63
N ARG A 38 39.78 -1.30 9.34
CA ARG A 38 40.61 -0.18 8.83
C ARG A 38 41.56 -0.58 7.70
N MET A 39 41.80 -1.86 7.49
CA MET A 39 42.69 -2.38 6.45
C MET A 39 41.96 -2.71 5.15
N PHE A 40 40.63 -2.78 5.18
CA PHE A 40 39.83 -3.01 3.98
C PHE A 40 39.73 -1.73 3.15
N ASP A 41 40.14 -1.84 1.88
CA ASP A 41 39.81 -0.87 0.83
C ASP A 41 38.61 -1.37 0.01
N ASP A 42 38.13 -0.55 -0.92
CA ASP A 42 37.00 -0.88 -1.80
C ASP A 42 37.21 -2.19 -2.57
N HIS A 43 38.46 -2.53 -2.91
CA HIS A 43 38.80 -3.72 -3.70
C HIS A 43 38.73 -4.98 -2.85
N LEU A 44 39.41 -4.99 -1.70
CA LEU A 44 39.43 -6.08 -0.74
C LEU A 44 38.01 -6.38 -0.23
N TYR A 45 37.22 -5.33 0.01
CA TYR A 45 35.84 -5.50 0.45
C TYR A 45 34.97 -6.15 -0.64
N LYS A 46 35.08 -5.71 -1.91
CA LYS A 46 34.40 -6.37 -3.03
C LYS A 46 34.85 -7.82 -3.21
N GLN A 47 36.12 -8.12 -2.97
CA GLN A 47 36.63 -9.49 -3.03
C GLN A 47 36.04 -10.37 -1.92
N LEU A 48 35.92 -9.84 -0.70
CA LEU A 48 35.23 -10.49 0.42
C LEU A 48 33.77 -10.81 0.05
N LEU A 49 33.03 -9.82 -0.46
CA LEU A 49 31.66 -10.01 -0.93
C LEU A 49 31.55 -11.07 -2.02
N ALA A 50 32.48 -11.08 -2.99
CA ALA A 50 32.49 -12.07 -4.06
C ALA A 50 32.73 -13.50 -3.55
N ILE A 51 33.57 -13.67 -2.51
CA ILE A 51 33.79 -14.99 -1.88
C ILE A 51 32.52 -15.46 -1.19
N ILE A 52 31.88 -14.61 -0.38
CA ILE A 52 30.65 -14.93 0.34
C ILE A 52 29.50 -15.19 -0.65
N GLY A 53 29.34 -14.35 -1.67
CA GLY A 53 28.34 -14.51 -2.72
C GLY A 53 28.52 -15.81 -3.50
N SER A 54 29.77 -16.26 -3.74
CA SER A 54 30.02 -17.58 -4.33
C SER A 54 29.56 -18.73 -3.42
N ALA A 55 29.70 -18.59 -2.11
CA ALA A 55 29.23 -19.59 -1.14
C ALA A 55 27.69 -19.64 -1.09
N VAL A 56 27.02 -18.48 -1.12
CA VAL A 56 25.55 -18.38 -1.18
C VAL A 56 25.02 -19.03 -2.45
N LYS A 57 25.53 -18.64 -3.63
CA LYS A 57 25.09 -19.20 -4.92
C LYS A 57 25.23 -20.72 -4.97
N GLN A 58 26.32 -21.26 -4.44
CA GLN A 58 26.48 -22.72 -4.37
C GLN A 58 25.52 -23.38 -3.40
N ALA A 59 25.31 -22.80 -2.23
CA ALA A 59 24.37 -23.37 -1.26
C ALA A 59 22.94 -23.41 -1.83
N ILE A 60 22.53 -22.38 -2.58
CA ILE A 60 21.24 -22.35 -3.28
C ILE A 60 21.16 -23.45 -4.34
N ILE A 61 22.14 -23.51 -5.27
CA ILE A 61 22.16 -24.51 -6.36
C ILE A 61 22.11 -25.95 -5.82
N ILE A 62 22.86 -26.24 -4.75
CA ILE A 62 22.86 -27.57 -4.13
C ILE A 62 21.46 -27.91 -3.58
N THR A 63 20.81 -26.94 -2.93
CA THR A 63 19.49 -27.14 -2.33
C THR A 63 18.41 -27.38 -3.40
N ASP A 64 18.48 -26.68 -4.54
CA ASP A 64 17.54 -26.87 -5.65
C ASP A 64 17.72 -28.23 -6.36
N SER A 65 18.93 -28.80 -6.31
CA SER A 65 19.26 -30.08 -6.95
C SER A 65 18.93 -31.31 -6.12
N SER A 66 18.69 -31.13 -4.82
CA SER A 66 18.35 -32.19 -3.88
C SER A 66 16.90 -31.99 -3.43
N GLU A 67 16.00 -32.93 -3.74
CA GLU A 67 14.65 -33.00 -3.18
C GLU A 67 14.65 -33.33 -1.67
N THR A 68 15.54 -32.71 -0.90
CA THR A 68 15.81 -33.07 0.48
C THR A 68 15.39 -31.97 1.44
N GLU A 69 14.37 -32.33 2.20
CA GLU A 69 14.05 -31.89 3.56
C GLU A 69 13.39 -30.52 3.71
N PHE A 70 12.06 -30.60 3.68
CA PHE A 70 11.06 -29.66 4.19
C PHE A 70 11.59 -28.70 5.30
N GLY A 71 11.55 -27.40 5.02
CA GLY A 71 11.32 -26.35 6.03
C GLY A 71 12.54 -25.69 6.71
N HIS A 72 13.79 -25.99 6.33
CA HIS A 72 14.96 -25.40 7.00
C HIS A 72 15.93 -24.69 6.05
N VAL A 73 16.46 -23.55 6.50
CA VAL A 73 17.53 -22.82 5.80
C VAL A 73 18.84 -23.63 5.88
N PRO A 74 19.49 -23.95 4.76
CA PRO A 74 20.77 -24.66 4.72
C PRO A 74 21.83 -24.05 5.65
N LEU A 75 22.64 -24.91 6.28
CA LEU A 75 23.64 -24.50 7.30
C LEU A 75 24.60 -23.40 6.80
N VAL A 76 25.07 -23.49 5.56
CA VAL A 76 25.94 -22.47 4.96
C VAL A 76 25.20 -21.13 4.83
N LEU A 77 23.93 -21.14 4.40
CA LEU A 77 23.12 -19.93 4.30
C LEU A 77 22.79 -19.35 5.68
N ARG A 78 22.57 -20.18 6.69
CA ARG A 78 22.42 -19.75 8.09
C ARG A 78 23.67 -19.01 8.58
N THR A 79 24.86 -19.58 8.35
CA THR A 79 26.12 -18.91 8.70
C THR A 79 26.28 -17.59 7.95
N VAL A 80 25.88 -17.50 6.68
CA VAL A 80 25.90 -16.23 5.93
C VAL A 80 24.99 -15.18 6.59
N LEU A 81 23.78 -15.56 7.01
CA LEU A 81 22.86 -14.67 7.72
C LEU A 81 23.45 -14.18 9.06
N GLU A 82 24.17 -15.04 9.78
CA GLU A 82 24.83 -14.70 11.05
C GLU A 82 25.98 -13.71 10.87
N ILE A 83 26.79 -13.86 9.81
CA ILE A 83 27.91 -12.94 9.56
C ILE A 83 27.47 -11.64 8.88
N LEU A 84 26.31 -11.59 8.23
CA LEU A 84 25.87 -10.43 7.44
C LEU A 84 25.91 -9.10 8.22
N PRO A 85 25.41 -9.00 9.47
CA PRO A 85 25.54 -7.78 10.29
C PRO A 85 27.00 -7.38 10.57
N MET A 86 27.92 -8.36 10.62
CA MET A 86 29.34 -8.11 10.85
C MET A 86 30.00 -7.41 9.66
N LEU A 87 29.46 -7.59 8.44
CA LEU A 87 30.02 -7.08 7.19
C LEU A 87 29.75 -5.59 6.94
N ARG A 88 29.25 -4.85 7.94
CA ARG A 88 28.95 -3.42 7.80
C ARG A 88 30.18 -2.63 7.27
N PRO A 89 30.04 -1.87 6.17
CA PRO A 89 31.09 -0.97 5.72
C PRO A 89 31.30 0.19 6.70
N THR A 90 32.56 0.56 6.89
CA THR A 90 32.98 1.73 7.66
C THR A 90 32.94 3.01 6.81
N GLU A 91 33.06 4.16 7.46
CA GLU A 91 32.98 5.48 6.80
C GLU A 91 34.00 5.65 5.65
N HIS A 92 35.20 5.07 5.76
CA HIS A 92 36.26 5.21 4.75
C HIS A 92 36.02 4.41 3.46
N ILE A 93 35.10 3.46 3.47
CA ILE A 93 34.67 2.66 2.30
C ILE A 93 33.17 2.82 2.05
N SER A 94 32.58 3.98 2.36
CA SER A 94 31.13 4.20 2.28
C SER A 94 30.50 3.82 0.92
N SER A 95 31.24 4.03 -0.18
CA SER A 95 30.82 3.67 -1.54
C SER A 95 30.39 2.20 -1.70
N VAL A 96 30.94 1.29 -0.87
CA VAL A 96 30.69 -0.15 -0.99
C VAL A 96 29.38 -0.61 -0.35
N TRP A 97 28.68 0.26 0.39
CA TRP A 97 27.30 -0.01 0.86
C TRP A 97 26.38 -0.42 -0.29
N LEU A 98 26.54 0.24 -1.45
CA LEU A 98 25.79 -0.08 -2.66
C LEU A 98 26.03 -1.53 -3.11
N ASN A 99 27.29 -1.98 -3.07
CA ASN A 99 27.66 -3.33 -3.50
C ASN A 99 27.12 -4.37 -2.52
N LEU A 100 27.29 -4.15 -1.21
CA LEU A 100 26.78 -5.06 -0.18
C LEU A 100 25.27 -5.25 -0.34
N ILE A 101 24.50 -4.18 -0.35
CA ILE A 101 23.03 -4.27 -0.37
C ILE A 101 22.55 -4.89 -1.69
N ARG A 102 23.07 -4.45 -2.85
CA ARG A 102 22.68 -5.01 -4.16
C ARG A 102 23.04 -6.49 -4.30
N ASP A 103 24.19 -6.90 -3.79
CA ASP A 103 24.62 -8.31 -3.82
C ASP A 103 23.65 -9.21 -3.05
N TYR A 104 23.01 -8.72 -2.00
CA TYR A 104 22.03 -9.53 -1.26
C TYR A 104 20.59 -9.35 -1.75
N LEU A 105 20.20 -8.16 -2.26
CA LEU A 105 18.89 -7.95 -2.90
C LEU A 105 18.67 -8.93 -4.06
N GLN A 106 19.74 -9.35 -4.74
CA GLN A 106 19.67 -10.29 -5.85
C GLN A 106 19.08 -11.67 -5.47
N TYR A 107 19.03 -12.02 -4.17
CA TYR A 107 18.48 -13.27 -3.64
C TYR A 107 17.01 -13.14 -3.19
N LEU A 108 16.43 -11.96 -3.27
CA LEU A 108 14.99 -11.75 -3.07
C LEU A 108 14.22 -12.12 -4.36
N PRO A 109 12.89 -12.36 -4.28
CA PRO A 109 12.06 -12.65 -5.43
C PRO A 109 12.28 -11.64 -6.57
N ARG A 110 12.59 -12.16 -7.76
CA ARG A 110 12.75 -11.38 -8.99
C ARG A 110 11.45 -11.40 -9.78
N LEU A 111 11.32 -10.46 -10.71
CA LEU A 111 10.17 -10.43 -11.62
C LEU A 111 10.08 -11.77 -12.36
N CYS A 112 8.92 -12.44 -12.29
CA CYS A 112 8.56 -13.39 -13.34
C CYS A 112 8.37 -12.57 -14.61
N SER A 113 9.35 -12.58 -15.52
CA SER A 113 9.14 -12.08 -16.88
C SER A 113 8.30 -13.11 -17.64
N ALA A 114 7.00 -13.07 -17.43
CA ALA A 114 6.03 -13.55 -18.40
C ALA A 114 5.12 -12.35 -18.67
N VAL A 115 4.95 -12.02 -19.96
CA VAL A 115 4.28 -10.83 -20.51
C VAL A 115 5.21 -9.63 -20.70
N GLN A 116 6.30 -9.82 -21.45
CA GLN A 116 6.68 -8.95 -22.56
C GLN A 116 7.33 -9.84 -23.62
N ASN A 117 7.00 -9.62 -24.90
CA ASN A 117 7.47 -10.28 -26.12
C ASN A 117 6.56 -11.39 -26.66
N GLU A 118 5.47 -10.98 -27.31
CA GLU A 118 5.13 -11.43 -28.67
C GLU A 118 4.39 -10.27 -29.36
N GLU A 119 5.09 -9.18 -29.63
CA GLU A 119 4.70 -8.16 -30.61
C GLU A 119 5.99 -7.40 -30.94
N ASP A 120 6.86 -8.06 -31.70
CA ASP A 120 7.89 -7.43 -32.54
C ASP A 120 8.59 -8.55 -33.31
N ASP A 121 7.92 -9.03 -34.35
CA ASP A 121 8.52 -9.72 -35.49
C ASP A 121 7.52 -9.62 -36.66
N ALA A 122 7.48 -8.45 -37.29
CA ALA A 122 7.03 -8.33 -38.68
C ALA A 122 7.81 -7.19 -39.35
N GLU A 123 8.71 -7.61 -40.23
CA GLU A 123 9.66 -6.80 -40.99
C GLU A 123 9.00 -5.64 -41.76
N GLU A 124 9.76 -4.54 -41.86
CA GLU A 124 9.58 -3.47 -42.82
C GLU A 124 9.57 -4.00 -44.27
N ALA A 125 8.52 -3.69 -45.04
CA ALA A 125 8.66 -3.44 -46.48
C ALA A 125 7.47 -2.64 -47.08
N SER A 126 7.83 -1.48 -47.66
CA SER A 126 7.21 -0.77 -48.79
C SER A 126 5.87 -0.03 -48.65
N THR A 127 5.99 1.31 -48.58
CA THR A 127 5.34 2.36 -49.41
C THR A 127 4.06 2.05 -50.19
N SER A 128 2.98 2.81 -49.92
CA SER A 128 2.37 3.82 -50.83
C SER A 128 0.85 3.96 -50.63
N ASP A 129 0.44 5.20 -50.31
CA ASP A 129 -0.76 5.94 -50.72
C ASP A 129 -2.21 5.42 -50.59
N GLN A 130 -3.03 6.35 -50.09
CA GLN A 130 -4.48 6.59 -50.25
C GLN A 130 -5.45 6.20 -49.12
N VAL A 131 -6.26 7.20 -48.78
CA VAL A 131 -7.47 7.31 -47.93
C VAL A 131 -8.58 7.85 -48.86
N PRO A 132 -9.90 7.84 -48.55
CA PRO A 132 -10.72 7.15 -47.53
C PRO A 132 -11.89 6.33 -48.15
N ASP A 133 -12.67 5.55 -47.36
CA ASP A 133 -14.12 5.82 -47.24
C ASP A 133 -14.85 5.06 -46.10
N ASP A 134 -15.96 5.67 -45.70
CA ASP A 134 -17.00 5.34 -44.72
C ASP A 134 -17.54 3.89 -44.70
N HIS A 135 -17.87 3.37 -43.50
CA HIS A 135 -19.25 2.97 -43.16
C HIS A 135 -19.46 2.50 -41.70
N LEU A 136 -20.54 3.03 -41.10
CA LEU A 136 -21.15 2.76 -39.80
C LEU A 136 -21.79 1.35 -39.65
N ARG A 137 -21.73 0.76 -38.43
CA ARG A 137 -22.81 0.04 -37.68
C ARG A 137 -22.24 -0.61 -36.40
N ILE A 138 -22.53 -0.13 -35.18
CA ILE A 138 -23.71 -0.34 -34.30
C ILE A 138 -23.94 -1.79 -33.82
N LYS A 139 -24.04 -1.92 -32.47
CA LYS A 139 -24.64 -2.96 -31.59
C LYS A 139 -23.79 -4.20 -31.25
N HIS A 140 -23.88 -4.84 -30.08
CA HIS A 140 -24.33 -4.60 -28.68
C HIS A 140 -24.01 -5.93 -27.93
N GLU A 141 -23.77 -5.89 -26.60
CA GLU A 141 -24.06 -6.93 -25.58
C GLU A 141 -23.45 -8.37 -25.64
N THR A 142 -22.49 -8.63 -24.72
CA THR A 142 -22.43 -9.63 -23.61
C THR A 142 -23.25 -10.95 -23.65
N PRO A 143 -23.02 -11.93 -22.74
CA PRO A 143 -21.83 -12.67 -22.30
C PRO A 143 -22.17 -14.20 -22.16
N ASN A 144 -21.41 -14.94 -21.33
CA ASN A 144 -21.52 -16.38 -20.96
C ASN A 144 -20.54 -17.29 -21.73
N GLY A 145 -19.91 -18.30 -21.15
CA GLY A 145 -20.08 -18.91 -19.84
C GLY A 145 -19.07 -20.06 -19.69
N THR A 146 -19.02 -20.56 -18.47
CA THR A 146 -18.04 -21.46 -17.85
C THR A 146 -18.02 -22.90 -18.40
N ASP A 147 -16.90 -23.57 -18.08
CA ASP A 147 -16.69 -25.02 -17.88
C ASP A 147 -16.56 -25.95 -19.09
N SER A 148 -15.39 -26.59 -19.23
CA SER A 148 -15.23 -27.96 -18.71
C SER A 148 -13.87 -28.58 -19.06
N ILE A 149 -13.35 -29.30 -18.06
CA ILE A 149 -12.18 -30.17 -18.07
C ILE A 149 -12.44 -31.38 -18.99
N SER A 150 -11.49 -31.73 -19.86
CA SER A 150 -11.33 -33.12 -20.29
C SER A 150 -9.86 -33.50 -20.42
N SER A 151 -9.50 -34.57 -19.71
CA SER A 151 -8.23 -35.28 -19.73
C SER A 151 -8.25 -36.27 -20.89
N ASN A 152 -7.14 -36.36 -21.64
CA ASN A 152 -6.79 -37.59 -22.35
C ASN A 152 -5.26 -37.73 -22.45
N ARG A 153 -4.77 -38.85 -21.91
CA ARG A 153 -3.40 -39.38 -22.06
C ARG A 153 -3.30 -40.15 -23.38
N VAL A 154 -2.20 -39.98 -24.13
CA VAL A 154 -1.58 -41.05 -24.96
C VAL A 154 -0.07 -40.84 -25.00
N GLU A 155 0.67 -41.93 -24.80
CA GLU A 155 2.14 -42.05 -24.77
C GLU A 155 2.79 -41.99 -26.16
N GLY A 156 4.05 -41.53 -26.22
CA GLY A 156 4.95 -41.66 -27.39
C GLY A 156 6.34 -41.08 -27.13
N SER A 157 7.38 -41.93 -27.17
CA SER A 157 8.76 -41.70 -26.74
C SER A 157 9.67 -41.08 -27.84
N PRO A 158 11.01 -40.97 -27.68
CA PRO A 158 11.74 -39.74 -27.41
C PRO A 158 12.57 -39.24 -28.62
N SER A 159 12.80 -37.93 -28.73
CA SER A 159 13.92 -37.44 -29.56
C SER A 159 14.65 -36.26 -28.93
N SER A 160 15.97 -36.45 -28.95
CA SER A 160 17.04 -35.61 -28.43
C SER A 160 16.96 -34.17 -28.95
N GLY A 161 17.04 -33.22 -28.03
CA GLY A 161 17.13 -31.80 -28.34
C GLY A 161 17.45 -31.02 -27.07
N LEU A 162 18.73 -30.97 -26.73
CA LEU A 162 19.29 -30.14 -25.65
C LEU A 162 18.86 -28.68 -25.87
N LYS A 163 17.84 -28.24 -25.14
CA LYS A 163 17.56 -26.83 -24.89
C LYS A 163 17.45 -26.67 -23.38
N THR A 164 18.39 -25.92 -22.83
CA THR A 164 18.48 -25.50 -21.43
C THR A 164 17.21 -24.72 -21.10
N SER A 165 16.18 -25.44 -20.68
CA SER A 165 14.99 -24.83 -20.08
C SER A 165 15.45 -24.18 -18.78
N VAL A 166 15.39 -22.84 -18.75
CA VAL A 166 15.39 -22.06 -17.51
C VAL A 166 14.12 -22.43 -16.77
N THR A 167 14.16 -23.55 -16.04
CA THR A 167 13.16 -23.85 -15.02
C THR A 167 13.36 -22.82 -13.94
N ALA A 168 12.41 -21.89 -13.84
CA ALA A 168 12.27 -20.96 -12.74
C ALA A 168 12.25 -21.77 -11.43
N GLY A 169 13.42 -21.88 -10.80
CA GLY A 169 13.55 -22.45 -9.46
C GLY A 169 12.70 -21.62 -8.51
N ILE A 170 11.90 -22.31 -7.70
CA ILE A 170 11.14 -21.69 -6.61
C ILE A 170 12.13 -20.81 -5.83
N PRO A 171 11.90 -19.49 -5.69
CA PRO A 171 12.77 -18.67 -4.86
C PRO A 171 12.84 -19.31 -3.47
N ASN A 172 14.03 -19.47 -2.89
CA ASN A 172 14.17 -20.01 -1.55
C ASN A 172 13.61 -18.99 -0.54
N TYR A 173 12.28 -18.98 -0.40
CA TYR A 173 11.53 -18.02 0.39
C TYR A 173 11.97 -18.05 1.85
N MET A 174 12.38 -19.21 2.37
CA MET A 174 12.91 -19.36 3.73
C MET A 174 14.22 -18.59 3.95
N PHE A 175 15.12 -18.56 2.96
CA PHE A 175 16.33 -17.73 3.03
C PHE A 175 15.96 -16.25 2.93
N ALA A 176 15.08 -15.89 1.99
CA ALA A 176 14.61 -14.51 1.83
C ALA A 176 13.92 -13.97 3.10
N GLU A 177 13.13 -14.79 3.79
CA GLU A 177 12.47 -14.46 5.05
C GLU A 177 13.47 -14.01 6.11
N LYS A 178 14.58 -14.73 6.27
CA LYS A 178 15.60 -14.35 7.24
C LYS A 178 16.48 -13.20 6.76
N LEU A 179 16.61 -13.04 5.44
CA LEU A 179 17.43 -12.00 4.83
C LEU A 179 16.76 -10.61 4.89
N VAL A 180 15.44 -10.52 4.66
CA VAL A 180 14.71 -9.24 4.59
C VAL A 180 14.92 -8.36 5.85
N PRO A 181 14.72 -8.86 7.09
CA PRO A 181 14.94 -8.05 8.29
C PRO A 181 16.38 -7.54 8.41
N LEU A 182 17.37 -8.39 8.09
CA LEU A 182 18.79 -8.01 8.13
C LEU A 182 19.12 -6.94 7.09
N LEU A 183 18.54 -7.04 5.89
CA LEU A 183 18.72 -6.03 4.85
C LEU A 183 18.08 -4.69 5.23
N VAL A 184 16.91 -4.72 5.87
CA VAL A 184 16.25 -3.52 6.39
C VAL A 184 17.12 -2.85 7.46
N ASP A 185 17.67 -3.64 8.39
CA ASP A 185 18.58 -3.13 9.42
C ASP A 185 19.85 -2.51 8.83
N LEU A 186 20.46 -3.19 7.85
CA LEU A 186 21.65 -2.67 7.15
C LEU A 186 21.31 -1.40 6.37
N PHE A 187 20.20 -1.39 5.63
CA PHE A 187 19.75 -0.21 4.88
C PHE A 187 19.55 0.99 5.81
N LEU A 188 18.90 0.81 6.96
CA LEU A 188 18.70 1.87 7.95
C LEU A 188 20.00 2.36 8.60
N GLN A 189 21.08 1.58 8.57
CA GLN A 189 22.39 1.97 9.07
C GLN A 189 23.30 2.62 8.02
N ALA A 190 22.95 2.52 6.73
CA ALA A 190 23.74 3.09 5.65
C ALA A 190 23.75 4.64 5.73
N PRO A 191 24.82 5.30 5.26
CA PRO A 191 24.87 6.76 5.28
C PRO A 191 23.86 7.37 4.29
N ALA A 192 23.47 8.62 4.52
CA ALA A 192 22.31 9.23 3.86
C ALA A 192 22.42 9.25 2.33
N VAL A 193 23.61 9.53 1.79
CA VAL A 193 23.86 9.62 0.35
C VAL A 193 23.62 8.27 -0.33
N GLU A 194 24.15 7.20 0.26
CA GLU A 194 24.03 5.83 -0.23
C GLU A 194 22.60 5.30 -0.09
N LYS A 195 21.92 5.63 1.03
CA LYS A 195 20.49 5.35 1.20
C LYS A 195 19.66 5.91 0.07
N TYR A 196 19.85 7.20 -0.28
CA TYR A 196 19.08 7.83 -1.35
C TYR A 196 19.27 7.18 -2.71
N ILE A 197 20.46 6.65 -3.00
CA ILE A 197 20.75 5.93 -4.25
C ILE A 197 20.05 4.56 -4.25
N LEU A 198 20.06 3.84 -3.12
CA LEU A 198 19.49 2.49 -3.00
C LEU A 198 17.99 2.44 -2.82
N TYR A 199 17.40 3.52 -2.29
CA TYR A 199 16.02 3.55 -1.85
C TYR A 199 15.02 3.02 -2.89
N PRO A 200 15.04 3.45 -4.18
CA PRO A 200 14.11 2.93 -5.18
C PRO A 200 14.22 1.42 -5.39
N GLU A 201 15.46 0.91 -5.55
CA GLU A 201 15.72 -0.53 -5.76
C GLU A 201 15.30 -1.37 -4.55
N PHE A 202 15.52 -0.83 -3.34
CA PHE A 202 15.18 -1.49 -2.10
C PHE A 202 13.66 -1.59 -1.90
N ILE A 203 12.94 -0.48 -2.10
CA ILE A 203 11.47 -0.44 -2.04
C ILE A 203 10.86 -1.38 -3.07
N GLN A 204 11.35 -1.35 -4.31
CA GLN A 204 10.88 -2.26 -5.36
C GLN A 204 11.09 -3.74 -4.97
N SER A 205 12.23 -4.06 -4.36
CA SER A 205 12.53 -5.43 -3.91
C SER A 205 11.62 -5.88 -2.77
N LEU A 206 11.33 -5.00 -1.81
CA LEU A 206 10.34 -5.27 -0.77
C LEU A 206 8.94 -5.43 -1.36
N GLY A 207 8.54 -4.59 -2.32
CA GLY A 207 7.28 -4.71 -3.03
C GLY A 207 7.09 -6.08 -3.69
N ARG A 208 8.14 -6.60 -4.34
CA ARG A 208 8.14 -7.97 -4.88
C ARG A 208 7.96 -9.02 -3.78
N CYS A 209 8.67 -8.91 -2.66
CA CYS A 209 8.46 -9.79 -1.52
C CYS A 209 7.02 -9.70 -0.95
N MET A 210 6.41 -8.51 -0.92
CA MET A 210 5.02 -8.34 -0.46
C MET A 210 4.03 -9.06 -1.39
N THR A 211 4.31 -9.10 -2.70
CA THR A 211 3.44 -9.79 -3.67
C THR A 211 3.43 -11.31 -3.54
N THR A 212 4.41 -11.90 -2.85
CA THR A 212 4.43 -13.37 -2.62
C THR A 212 3.26 -13.85 -1.78
N ARG A 213 2.51 -12.94 -1.14
CA ARG A 213 1.23 -13.25 -0.51
C ARG A 213 0.25 -13.93 -1.47
N ARG A 214 0.34 -13.65 -2.77
CA ARG A 214 -0.51 -14.31 -3.79
C ARG A 214 -0.25 -15.80 -3.90
N ASP A 215 1.03 -16.15 -4.07
CA ASP A 215 1.45 -17.51 -4.44
C ASP A 215 1.82 -18.35 -3.21
N ASN A 216 2.20 -17.69 -2.11
CA ASN A 216 2.55 -18.28 -0.83
C ASN A 216 1.97 -17.43 0.32
N PRO A 217 0.62 -17.42 0.50
CA PRO A 217 -0.04 -16.64 1.55
C PRO A 217 0.37 -17.06 2.97
N ASP A 218 0.71 -18.34 3.14
CA ASP A 218 1.14 -18.92 4.43
C ASP A 218 2.58 -18.50 4.80
N GLY A 219 3.43 -18.25 3.80
CA GLY A 219 4.82 -17.83 4.00
C GLY A 219 4.98 -16.53 4.79
N ALA A 220 6.03 -16.43 5.61
CA ALA A 220 6.29 -15.24 6.41
C ALA A 220 6.92 -14.10 5.59
N LEU A 221 7.42 -14.39 4.38
CA LEU A 221 8.18 -13.42 3.57
C LEU A 221 7.43 -12.12 3.32
N TRP A 222 6.15 -12.22 2.91
CA TRP A 222 5.37 -11.04 2.60
C TRP A 222 5.13 -10.19 3.85
N ARG A 223 4.89 -10.82 5.02
CA ARG A 223 4.69 -10.14 6.30
C ARG A 223 5.94 -9.35 6.71
N LEU A 224 7.09 -10.01 6.66
CA LEU A 224 8.39 -9.41 6.98
C LEU A 224 8.75 -8.28 6.01
N ALA A 225 8.36 -8.41 4.73
CA ALA A 225 8.55 -7.36 3.75
C ALA A 225 7.65 -6.14 3.99
N VAL A 226 6.38 -6.37 4.36
CA VAL A 226 5.47 -5.30 4.78
C VAL A 226 6.02 -4.56 6.00
N GLU A 227 6.46 -5.29 7.03
CA GLU A 227 7.07 -4.71 8.24
C GLU A 227 8.32 -3.90 7.91
N GLY A 228 9.19 -4.44 7.06
CA GLY A 228 10.40 -3.77 6.58
C GLY A 228 10.10 -2.49 5.80
N PHE A 229 9.14 -2.55 4.87
CA PHE A 229 8.69 -1.41 4.07
C PHE A 229 8.13 -0.30 4.98
N ASN A 230 7.24 -0.66 5.88
CA ASN A 230 6.66 0.23 6.88
C ASN A 230 7.73 0.93 7.73
N ARG A 231 8.73 0.18 8.22
CA ARG A 231 9.82 0.73 9.04
C ARG A 231 10.68 1.72 8.26
N ILE A 232 11.00 1.42 7.00
CA ILE A 232 11.80 2.29 6.13
C ILE A 232 11.07 3.58 5.80
N LEU A 233 9.77 3.51 5.47
CA LEU A 233 8.98 4.69 5.17
C LEU A 233 8.79 5.60 6.38
N VAL A 234 8.53 5.02 7.56
CA VAL A 234 8.38 5.80 8.79
C VAL A 234 9.71 6.47 9.19
N ASP A 235 10.85 5.82 8.97
CA ASP A 235 12.17 6.44 9.17
C ASP A 235 12.38 7.63 8.21
N ASP A 236 12.11 7.44 6.91
CA ASP A 236 12.25 8.50 5.91
C ASP A 236 11.32 9.69 6.14
N ALA A 237 10.05 9.44 6.50
CA ALA A 237 9.09 10.50 6.80
C ALA A 237 9.51 11.32 8.03
N ARG A 238 10.06 10.68 9.06
CA ARG A 238 10.61 11.37 10.25
C ARG A 238 11.85 12.19 9.91
N ASN A 239 12.76 11.65 9.12
CA ASN A 239 13.99 12.32 8.73
C ASN A 239 13.72 13.49 7.76
N SER A 240 12.73 13.35 6.87
CA SER A 240 12.28 14.43 5.98
C SER A 240 11.71 15.61 6.77
N ALA A 241 10.93 15.35 7.82
CA ALA A 241 10.40 16.39 8.69
C ALA A 241 11.50 17.21 9.40
N ILE A 242 12.61 16.58 9.76
CA ILE A 242 13.76 17.22 10.43
C ILE A 242 14.59 18.03 9.43
N ASN A 243 14.76 17.51 8.20
CA ASN A 243 15.66 18.07 7.19
C ASN A 243 14.99 19.01 6.19
N ALA A 244 13.70 19.31 6.33
CA ALA A 244 12.89 20.15 5.43
C ALA A 244 13.47 21.58 5.18
N GLY A 245 14.51 22.00 5.90
CA GLY A 245 15.22 23.27 5.70
C GLY A 245 16.53 23.21 4.92
N LEU A 246 17.03 22.02 4.53
CA LEU A 246 18.39 21.86 3.95
C LEU A 246 18.45 21.40 2.48
N ASP A 247 17.31 21.19 1.82
CA ASP A 247 17.30 20.51 0.52
C ASP A 247 17.88 21.36 -0.63
N SER A 248 19.09 21.01 -1.06
CA SER A 248 19.65 21.44 -2.33
C SER A 248 18.80 20.90 -3.50
N GLY A 249 18.46 21.74 -4.48
CA GLY A 249 17.54 21.38 -5.59
C GLY A 249 17.94 20.17 -6.45
N ALA A 250 19.16 19.64 -6.30
CA ALA A 250 19.65 18.46 -7.02
C ALA A 250 19.02 17.13 -6.53
N SER A 251 18.47 17.06 -5.31
CA SER A 251 17.86 15.83 -4.76
C SER A 251 16.43 15.56 -5.25
N LYS A 252 15.75 16.58 -5.80
CA LYS A 252 14.32 16.51 -6.19
C LYS A 252 13.98 15.39 -7.20
N PRO A 253 14.76 15.17 -8.28
CA PRO A 253 14.49 14.08 -9.22
C PRO A 253 14.63 12.69 -8.57
N ALA A 254 15.61 12.52 -7.68
CA ALA A 254 15.83 11.27 -6.97
C ALA A 254 14.67 10.98 -6.00
N ARG A 255 14.23 11.98 -5.22
CA ARG A 255 13.05 11.88 -4.34
C ARG A 255 11.77 11.56 -5.09
N THR A 256 11.58 12.19 -6.26
CA THR A 256 10.44 11.87 -7.14
C THR A 256 10.44 10.39 -7.55
N ARG A 257 11.60 9.83 -7.91
CA ARG A 257 11.72 8.40 -8.24
C ARG A 257 11.38 7.51 -7.04
N ILE A 258 11.85 7.86 -5.85
CA ILE A 258 11.54 7.13 -4.61
C ILE A 258 10.03 7.08 -4.38
N TRP A 259 9.37 8.23 -4.41
CA TRP A 259 7.93 8.33 -4.18
C TRP A 259 7.10 7.59 -5.25
N LYS A 260 7.60 7.49 -6.48
CA LYS A 260 6.94 6.67 -7.52
C LYS A 260 6.94 5.19 -7.15
N GLU A 261 8.09 4.64 -6.77
CA GLU A 261 8.17 3.23 -6.31
C GLU A 261 7.31 2.99 -5.07
N VAL A 262 7.28 3.94 -4.12
CA VAL A 262 6.41 3.85 -2.94
C VAL A 262 4.93 3.78 -3.32
N ALA A 263 4.49 4.65 -4.24
CA ALA A 263 3.12 4.64 -4.72
C ALA A 263 2.78 3.34 -5.47
N ASP A 264 3.70 2.83 -6.29
CA ASP A 264 3.53 1.56 -7.00
C ASP A 264 3.37 0.39 -6.02
N VAL A 265 4.19 0.33 -4.96
CA VAL A 265 4.07 -0.71 -3.92
C VAL A 265 2.74 -0.63 -3.17
N TYR A 266 2.31 0.57 -2.76
CA TYR A 266 1.01 0.74 -2.09
C TYR A 266 -0.15 0.37 -3.01
N GLU A 267 -0.12 0.80 -4.28
CA GLU A 267 -1.15 0.51 -5.25
C GLU A 267 -1.28 -1.00 -5.49
N VAL A 268 -0.15 -1.67 -5.78
CA VAL A 268 -0.13 -3.12 -6.00
C VAL A 268 -0.57 -3.87 -4.75
N PHE A 269 -0.05 -3.51 -3.57
CA PHE A 269 -0.31 -4.29 -2.37
C PHE A 269 -1.72 -4.08 -1.80
N LEU A 270 -2.13 -2.83 -1.59
CA LEU A 270 -3.44 -2.51 -1.01
C LEU A 270 -4.57 -2.89 -1.95
N VAL A 271 -4.46 -2.53 -3.24
CA VAL A 271 -5.53 -2.81 -4.22
C VAL A 271 -5.51 -4.28 -4.61
N GLY A 272 -4.33 -4.89 -4.76
CA GLY A 272 -4.17 -6.26 -5.22
C GLY A 272 -4.50 -7.32 -4.15
N TYR A 273 -4.03 -7.14 -2.91
CA TYR A 273 -3.97 -8.26 -1.95
C TYR A 273 -4.67 -8.00 -0.62
N CYS A 274 -4.67 -6.78 -0.08
CA CYS A 274 -5.31 -6.51 1.22
C CYS A 274 -6.84 -6.55 1.14
N GLY A 275 -7.52 -6.82 2.25
CA GLY A 275 -8.99 -6.72 2.35
C GLY A 275 -9.74 -7.58 1.33
N ARG A 276 -9.20 -8.76 1.00
CA ARG A 276 -9.81 -9.75 0.11
C ARG A 276 -10.06 -11.05 0.85
N ALA A 277 -11.06 -11.81 0.40
CA ALA A 277 -11.34 -13.15 0.92
C ALA A 277 -10.10 -14.04 0.69
N LEU A 278 -9.58 -14.64 1.77
CA LEU A 278 -8.48 -15.60 1.70
C LEU A 278 -9.06 -17.02 1.53
N PRO A 279 -8.45 -17.88 0.69
CA PRO A 279 -8.85 -19.29 0.59
C PRO A 279 -8.79 -19.95 1.97
N SER A 280 -9.89 -20.56 2.40
CA SER A 280 -10.13 -20.91 3.82
C SER A 280 -9.59 -22.29 4.24
N ASP A 281 -8.79 -22.97 3.43
CA ASP A 281 -8.61 -24.41 3.59
C ASP A 281 -7.48 -24.84 4.56
N SER A 282 -6.72 -23.91 5.16
CA SER A 282 -5.57 -24.28 6.00
C SER A 282 -5.22 -23.36 7.18
N PHE A 283 -5.86 -22.20 7.35
CA PHE A 283 -5.41 -21.23 8.36
C PHE A 283 -5.83 -21.57 9.78
N SER A 284 -4.90 -21.40 10.73
CA SER A 284 -5.28 -21.19 12.12
C SER A 284 -5.99 -19.83 12.23
N THR A 285 -7.02 -19.74 13.07
CA THR A 285 -7.77 -18.48 13.26
C THR A 285 -6.91 -17.34 13.85
N VAL A 286 -5.73 -17.68 14.39
CA VAL A 286 -4.76 -16.73 14.93
C VAL A 286 -3.98 -16.06 13.81
N ASP A 287 -3.54 -16.83 12.81
CA ASP A 287 -2.73 -16.30 11.69
C ASP A 287 -3.52 -15.34 10.80
N VAL A 288 -4.81 -15.62 10.57
CA VAL A 288 -5.69 -14.72 9.81
C VAL A 288 -5.84 -13.36 10.51
N LYS A 289 -5.99 -13.34 11.84
CA LYS A 289 -6.12 -12.10 12.60
C LYS A 289 -4.83 -11.28 12.62
N THR A 290 -3.67 -11.94 12.63
CA THR A 290 -2.39 -11.24 12.49
C THR A 290 -2.21 -10.64 11.11
N ASP A 291 -2.71 -11.30 10.06
CA ASP A 291 -2.66 -10.76 8.71
C ASP A 291 -3.57 -9.56 8.57
N GLU A 292 -4.80 -9.67 9.06
CA GLU A 292 -5.75 -8.59 9.11
C GLU A 292 -5.22 -7.39 9.90
N SER A 293 -4.53 -7.60 11.03
CA SER A 293 -3.96 -6.51 11.81
C SER A 293 -2.80 -5.84 11.07
N LEU A 294 -1.96 -6.62 10.38
CA LEU A 294 -0.86 -6.10 9.57
C LEU A 294 -1.38 -5.25 8.39
N GLU A 295 -2.48 -5.66 7.74
CA GLU A 295 -3.15 -4.84 6.71
C GLU A 295 -3.59 -3.48 7.26
N MET A 296 -4.18 -3.45 8.46
CA MET A 296 -4.62 -2.20 9.09
C MET A 296 -3.42 -1.31 9.43
N ILE A 297 -2.31 -1.89 9.90
CA ILE A 297 -1.06 -1.15 10.17
C ILE A 297 -0.54 -0.48 8.90
N VAL A 298 -0.59 -1.15 7.74
CA VAL A 298 -0.17 -0.54 6.46
C VAL A 298 -1.06 0.66 6.11
N LEU A 299 -2.37 0.56 6.32
CA LEU A 299 -3.30 1.67 6.12
C LEU A 299 -3.05 2.83 7.09
N ASP A 300 -2.79 2.53 8.36
CA ASP A 300 -2.46 3.54 9.37
C ASP A 300 -1.17 4.27 9.02
N ILE A 301 -0.16 3.56 8.52
CA ILE A 301 1.09 4.18 8.10
C ILE A 301 0.86 5.09 6.89
N LEU A 302 0.19 4.59 5.85
CA LEU A 302 -0.12 5.40 4.67
C LEU A 302 -0.93 6.65 5.05
N GLY A 303 -2.05 6.46 5.74
CA GLY A 303 -3.00 7.53 6.05
C GLY A 303 -2.48 8.50 7.13
N ASP A 304 -1.89 8.00 8.22
CA ASP A 304 -1.57 8.83 9.38
C ASP A 304 -0.09 9.19 9.51
N LYS A 305 0.82 8.36 9.02
CA LYS A 305 2.27 8.60 9.15
C LYS A 305 2.91 9.16 7.88
N ILE A 306 2.34 8.89 6.71
CA ILE A 306 2.88 9.39 5.45
C ILE A 306 2.07 10.59 4.97
N LEU A 307 0.78 10.41 4.66
CA LEU A 307 -0.04 11.45 4.03
C LEU A 307 -0.36 12.65 4.94
N LYS A 308 -0.21 12.52 6.26
CA LYS A 308 -0.33 13.67 7.20
C LYS A 308 1.01 14.31 7.56
N SER A 309 2.13 13.68 7.23
CA SER A 309 3.48 14.18 7.56
C SER A 309 3.96 15.19 6.54
N PRO A 310 4.91 16.08 6.90
CA PRO A 310 5.53 17.01 5.97
C PRO A 310 6.50 16.26 5.03
N ILE A 311 5.94 15.62 4.01
CA ILE A 311 6.70 14.89 2.97
C ILE A 311 6.89 15.75 1.73
N ASP A 312 7.92 15.43 0.95
CA ASP A 312 8.33 16.13 -0.28
C ASP A 312 7.81 15.45 -1.57
N ALA A 313 6.70 14.72 -1.48
CA ALA A 313 6.11 14.02 -2.61
C ALA A 313 5.46 14.99 -3.61
N PRO A 314 5.72 14.84 -4.93
CA PRO A 314 5.00 15.55 -5.99
C PRO A 314 3.48 15.36 -5.94
N PHE A 315 2.75 16.37 -6.43
CA PHE A 315 1.28 16.40 -6.44
C PHE A 315 0.65 15.19 -7.13
N ASP A 316 1.17 14.77 -8.29
CA ASP A 316 0.68 13.60 -9.03
C ASP A 316 0.81 12.32 -8.20
N ILE A 317 1.86 12.21 -7.39
CA ILE A 317 2.07 11.05 -6.52
C ILE A 317 1.14 11.09 -5.31
N LEU A 318 0.95 12.26 -4.69
CA LEU A 318 -0.05 12.43 -3.63
C LEU A 318 -1.45 12.04 -4.12
N GLN A 319 -1.80 12.44 -5.35
CA GLN A 319 -3.06 12.08 -5.98
C GLN A 319 -3.18 10.57 -6.17
N ARG A 320 -2.13 9.89 -6.63
CA ARG A 320 -2.11 8.42 -6.76
C ARG A 320 -2.31 7.72 -5.41
N LEU A 321 -1.62 8.15 -4.36
CA LEU A 321 -1.73 7.56 -3.02
C LEU A 321 -3.15 7.70 -2.43
N VAL A 322 -3.76 8.89 -2.55
CA VAL A 322 -5.14 9.12 -2.11
C VAL A 322 -6.13 8.33 -2.96
N SER A 323 -5.91 8.24 -4.28
CA SER A 323 -6.74 7.43 -5.18
C SER A 323 -6.66 5.93 -4.86
N THR A 324 -5.50 5.45 -4.42
CA THR A 324 -5.32 4.07 -3.94
C THR A 324 -6.18 3.80 -2.70
N LEU A 325 -6.24 4.72 -1.74
CA LEU A 325 -7.15 4.60 -0.58
C LEU A 325 -8.61 4.55 -1.04
N ASP A 326 -9.00 5.39 -2.01
CA ASP A 326 -10.37 5.42 -2.54
C ASP A 326 -10.77 4.14 -3.28
N ARG A 327 -9.88 3.57 -4.11
CA ARG A 327 -10.11 2.27 -4.76
C ARG A 327 -10.29 1.13 -3.75
N CYS A 328 -9.66 1.23 -2.58
CA CYS A 328 -9.87 0.27 -1.50
C CYS A 328 -11.18 0.55 -0.75
N ALA A 329 -11.50 1.82 -0.49
CA ALA A 329 -12.75 2.25 0.13
C ALA A 329 -13.98 1.93 -0.73
N SER A 330 -13.80 1.81 -2.04
CA SER A 330 -14.89 1.57 -3.00
C SER A 330 -15.46 0.16 -2.96
N ARG A 331 -14.80 -0.80 -2.31
CA ARG A 331 -15.06 -2.22 -2.53
C ARG A 331 -16.44 -2.62 -2.03
N THR A 332 -16.82 -2.21 -0.82
CA THR A 332 -18.16 -2.47 -0.30
C THR A 332 -19.20 -1.80 -1.19
N CYS A 333 -19.06 -0.50 -1.45
CA CYS A 333 -20.08 0.21 -2.21
C CYS A 333 -20.22 -0.23 -3.68
N SER A 334 -19.15 -0.70 -4.32
CA SER A 334 -19.16 -1.05 -5.75
C SER A 334 -19.69 -2.46 -6.05
N LEU A 335 -19.75 -3.33 -5.04
CA LEU A 335 -20.29 -4.67 -5.20
C LEU A 335 -21.83 -4.64 -5.27
N PRO A 336 -22.46 -5.50 -6.07
CA PRO A 336 -23.91 -5.68 -6.00
C PRO A 336 -24.34 -6.18 -4.61
N VAL A 337 -25.56 -5.82 -4.20
CA VAL A 337 -26.05 -6.08 -2.84
C VAL A 337 -25.98 -7.55 -2.43
N ASP A 338 -26.31 -8.48 -3.35
CA ASP A 338 -26.26 -9.94 -3.10
C ASP A 338 -24.84 -10.44 -2.79
N PHE A 339 -23.81 -9.86 -3.41
CA PHE A 339 -22.42 -10.23 -3.16
C PHE A 339 -21.87 -9.64 -1.86
N VAL A 340 -22.40 -8.50 -1.42
CA VAL A 340 -21.99 -7.90 -0.14
C VAL A 340 -22.44 -8.75 1.04
N GLU A 341 -23.58 -9.44 0.93
CA GLU A 341 -24.05 -10.37 1.96
C GLU A 341 -23.09 -11.56 2.18
N LEU A 342 -22.41 -12.00 1.12
CA LEU A 342 -21.46 -13.11 1.15
C LEU A 342 -20.03 -12.67 1.52
N MET A 343 -19.79 -11.36 1.66
CA MET A 343 -18.47 -10.83 1.88
C MET A 343 -17.98 -11.09 3.31
N PRO A 344 -16.76 -11.64 3.50
CA PRO A 344 -16.17 -11.76 4.83
C PRO A 344 -16.06 -10.40 5.54
N SER A 345 -16.31 -10.38 6.85
CA SER A 345 -16.37 -9.15 7.64
C SER A 345 -15.05 -8.36 7.67
N HIS A 346 -13.90 -9.01 7.50
CA HIS A 346 -12.62 -8.30 7.41
C HIS A 346 -12.51 -7.47 6.13
N CYS A 347 -13.14 -7.90 5.03
CA CYS A 347 -13.12 -7.18 3.77
C CYS A 347 -13.91 -5.86 3.87
N SER A 348 -15.13 -5.89 4.43
CA SER A 348 -15.90 -4.66 4.70
C SER A 348 -15.17 -3.76 5.68
N ARG A 349 -14.60 -4.31 6.75
CA ARG A 349 -13.84 -3.55 7.74
C ARG A 349 -12.64 -2.84 7.12
N PHE A 350 -11.87 -3.53 6.27
CA PHE A 350 -10.76 -2.93 5.54
C PHE A 350 -11.23 -1.78 4.62
N SER A 351 -12.29 -2.00 3.84
CA SER A 351 -12.90 -0.97 2.99
C SER A 351 -13.35 0.25 3.79
N LEU A 352 -14.03 0.01 4.92
CA LEU A 352 -14.49 1.06 5.82
C LEU A 352 -13.33 1.84 6.45
N THR A 353 -12.24 1.16 6.83
CA THR A 353 -11.03 1.82 7.34
C THR A 353 -10.36 2.69 6.28
N CYS A 354 -10.39 2.29 5.00
CA CYS A 354 -9.90 3.16 3.92
C CYS A 354 -10.75 4.43 3.79
N LEU A 355 -12.07 4.31 3.90
CA LEU A 355 -12.99 5.45 3.92
C LEU A 355 -12.73 6.36 5.14
N GLN A 356 -12.52 5.76 6.32
CA GLN A 356 -12.11 6.48 7.53
C GLN A 356 -10.84 7.30 7.32
N LYS A 357 -9.84 6.75 6.62
CA LYS A 357 -8.62 7.52 6.30
C LYS A 357 -8.93 8.70 5.38
N LEU A 358 -9.80 8.57 4.37
CA LEU A 358 -10.20 9.70 3.51
C LEU A 358 -10.88 10.83 4.29
N PHE A 359 -11.80 10.50 5.21
CA PHE A 359 -12.37 11.48 6.14
C PHE A 359 -11.29 12.13 7.00
N SER A 360 -10.39 11.34 7.56
CA SER A 360 -9.31 11.81 8.43
C SER A 360 -8.29 12.72 7.72
N LEU A 361 -8.03 12.49 6.43
CA LEU A 361 -7.18 13.34 5.59
C LEU A 361 -7.87 14.65 5.20
N SER A 362 -9.19 14.63 5.08
CA SER A 362 -10.00 15.81 4.77
C SER A 362 -10.26 16.68 6.01
N SER A 363 -10.22 16.08 7.19
CA SER A 363 -10.56 16.72 8.47
C SER A 363 -9.49 17.71 8.94
N TYR A 364 -9.96 18.82 9.50
CA TYR A 364 -9.18 19.88 10.11
C TYR A 364 -9.48 20.01 11.60
N ASP A 365 -8.44 20.08 12.43
CA ASP A 365 -8.53 20.38 13.86
C ASP A 365 -7.66 21.60 14.18
N SER A 366 -8.31 22.72 14.53
CA SER A 366 -7.68 23.99 14.87
C SER A 366 -6.80 23.94 16.12
N LYS A 367 -6.97 22.91 16.97
CA LYS A 367 -6.16 22.71 18.18
C LYS A 367 -4.85 21.97 17.87
N SER A 368 -4.75 21.33 16.71
CA SER A 368 -3.55 20.63 16.28
C SER A 368 -2.61 21.59 15.55
N ASN A 369 -1.37 21.73 16.02
CA ASN A 369 -0.32 22.50 15.33
C ASN A 369 0.30 21.76 14.13
N ASP A 370 -0.35 20.69 13.67
CA ASP A 370 0.19 19.73 12.70
C ASP A 370 -0.22 20.07 11.25
N TRP A 371 -0.73 21.28 11.00
CA TRP A 371 -1.13 21.73 9.68
C TRP A 371 0.07 22.27 8.89
N ASN A 372 0.52 21.50 7.89
CA ASN A 372 1.67 21.84 7.05
C ASN A 372 1.28 21.88 5.56
N SER A 373 2.16 22.42 4.72
CA SER A 373 1.90 22.58 3.27
C SER A 373 1.59 21.26 2.56
N ALA A 374 2.26 20.16 2.91
CA ALA A 374 2.02 18.86 2.29
C ALA A 374 0.63 18.31 2.70
N ARG A 375 0.29 18.41 3.99
CA ARG A 375 -1.02 18.03 4.52
C ARG A 375 -2.15 18.83 3.88
N TYR A 376 -1.92 20.11 3.59
CA TYR A 376 -2.89 20.93 2.86
C TYR A 376 -3.13 20.42 1.43
N GLU A 377 -2.06 20.11 0.67
CA GLU A 377 -2.20 19.52 -0.67
C GLU A 377 -2.94 18.18 -0.64
N VAL A 378 -2.61 17.32 0.33
CA VAL A 378 -3.32 16.05 0.54
C VAL A 378 -4.78 16.28 0.89
N SER A 379 -5.10 17.24 1.76
CA SER A 379 -6.47 17.56 2.17
C SER A 379 -7.32 18.01 0.98
N LYS A 380 -6.76 18.82 0.06
CA LYS A 380 -7.42 19.23 -1.19
C LYS A 380 -7.75 18.04 -2.10
N ILE A 381 -6.80 17.13 -2.26
CA ILE A 381 -7.02 15.92 -3.08
C ILE A 381 -8.07 15.03 -2.40
N ALA A 382 -7.90 14.77 -1.10
CA ALA A 382 -8.74 13.88 -0.31
C ALA A 382 -10.20 14.34 -0.26
N ILE A 383 -10.46 15.64 -0.05
CA ILE A 383 -11.85 16.13 0.00
C ILE A 383 -12.56 15.90 -1.33
N MET A 384 -11.89 16.12 -2.46
CA MET A 384 -12.55 15.97 -3.76
C MET A 384 -12.93 14.52 -4.06
N VAL A 385 -12.01 13.62 -3.73
CA VAL A 385 -12.23 12.18 -3.82
C VAL A 385 -13.33 11.74 -2.84
N LEU A 386 -13.30 12.25 -1.61
CA LEU A 386 -14.28 11.94 -0.56
C LEU A 386 -15.71 12.37 -0.92
N ILE A 387 -15.91 13.59 -1.44
CA ILE A 387 -17.25 14.05 -1.87
C ILE A 387 -17.83 13.12 -2.93
N THR A 388 -17.05 12.82 -3.97
CA THR A 388 -17.46 11.91 -5.04
C THR A 388 -17.81 10.52 -4.49
N ARG A 389 -16.99 10.01 -3.56
CA ARG A 389 -17.23 8.73 -2.88
C ARG A 389 -18.51 8.75 -2.05
N CYS A 390 -18.76 9.81 -1.28
CA CYS A 390 -19.98 9.99 -0.51
C CYS A 390 -21.20 10.01 -1.41
N GLU A 391 -21.21 10.79 -2.50
CA GLU A 391 -22.32 10.81 -3.47
C GLU A 391 -22.62 9.41 -4.02
N TYR A 392 -21.58 8.66 -4.36
CA TYR A 392 -21.73 7.29 -4.84
C TYR A 392 -22.32 6.36 -3.77
N ILE A 393 -21.85 6.44 -2.52
CA ILE A 393 -22.37 5.61 -1.41
C ILE A 393 -23.85 5.94 -1.15
N LEU A 394 -24.20 7.22 -1.06
CA LEU A 394 -25.56 7.69 -0.79
C LEU A 394 -26.54 7.22 -1.89
N SER A 395 -26.17 7.38 -3.15
CA SER A 395 -26.98 6.95 -4.30
C SER A 395 -27.10 5.43 -4.38
N ARG A 396 -25.98 4.71 -4.22
CA ARG A 396 -25.98 3.24 -4.25
C ARG A 396 -26.84 2.64 -3.15
N PHE A 397 -26.78 3.18 -1.93
CA PHE A 397 -27.62 2.73 -0.83
C PHE A 397 -29.11 2.77 -1.19
N LEU A 398 -29.59 3.87 -1.80
CA LEU A 398 -30.99 3.99 -2.21
C LEU A 398 -31.37 3.02 -3.33
N ILE A 399 -30.48 2.80 -4.29
CA ILE A 399 -30.68 1.81 -5.37
C ILE A 399 -30.85 0.43 -4.74
N ASP A 400 -29.90 0.01 -3.90
CA ASP A 400 -29.93 -1.31 -3.25
C ASP A 400 -31.16 -1.47 -2.34
N GLU A 401 -31.56 -0.41 -1.62
CA GLU A 401 -32.77 -0.42 -0.80
C GLU A 401 -34.02 -0.64 -1.67
N ASN A 402 -34.15 0.08 -2.79
CA ASN A 402 -35.29 -0.05 -3.69
C ASN A 402 -35.35 -1.45 -4.33
N ASP A 403 -34.21 -1.95 -4.82
CA ASP A 403 -34.10 -3.25 -5.49
C ASP A 403 -34.45 -4.42 -4.57
N LEU A 404 -34.13 -4.31 -3.27
CA LEU A 404 -34.44 -5.36 -2.30
C LEU A 404 -35.93 -5.45 -1.92
N GLY A 405 -36.77 -4.48 -2.30
CA GLY A 405 -38.24 -4.58 -2.19
C GLY A 405 -38.80 -4.78 -0.78
N GLY A 406 -38.02 -4.51 0.27
CA GLY A 406 -38.42 -4.64 1.68
C GLY A 406 -37.57 -5.62 2.49
N ARG A 407 -36.69 -6.38 1.83
CA ARG A 407 -35.66 -7.18 2.53
C ARG A 407 -34.64 -6.25 3.22
N PRO A 408 -34.10 -6.65 4.39
CA PRO A 408 -33.07 -5.87 5.07
C PRO A 408 -31.80 -5.81 4.21
N LEU A 409 -31.10 -4.67 4.26
CA LEU A 409 -29.80 -4.51 3.61
C LEU A 409 -28.72 -5.29 4.38
N PRO A 410 -27.67 -5.79 3.71
CA PRO A 410 -26.51 -6.39 4.36
C PRO A 410 -25.88 -5.45 5.40
N SER A 411 -25.37 -5.99 6.51
CA SER A 411 -24.80 -5.18 7.60
C SER A 411 -23.67 -4.28 7.13
N ALA A 412 -22.77 -4.77 6.27
CA ALA A 412 -21.68 -3.98 5.70
C ALA A 412 -22.17 -2.74 4.93
N ARG A 413 -23.32 -2.84 4.25
CA ARG A 413 -23.93 -1.71 3.52
C ARG A 413 -24.49 -0.68 4.50
N LEU A 414 -25.18 -1.15 5.54
CA LEU A 414 -25.73 -0.30 6.60
C LEU A 414 -24.63 0.40 7.41
N GLU A 415 -23.57 -0.32 7.78
CA GLU A 415 -22.42 0.24 8.48
C GLU A 415 -21.75 1.35 7.66
N GLU A 416 -21.55 1.13 6.36
CA GLU A 416 -20.94 2.10 5.46
C GLU A 416 -21.76 3.41 5.38
N ILE A 417 -23.07 3.33 5.12
CA ILE A 417 -23.92 4.52 5.01
C ILE A 417 -24.07 5.25 6.35
N ILE A 418 -24.22 4.51 7.45
CA ILE A 418 -24.34 5.09 8.79
C ILE A 418 -23.06 5.85 9.14
N TYR A 419 -21.90 5.22 8.90
CA TYR A 419 -20.61 5.86 9.12
C TYR A 419 -20.46 7.14 8.29
N VAL A 420 -20.80 7.11 6.99
CA VAL A 420 -20.75 8.30 6.14
C VAL A 420 -21.61 9.43 6.69
N LEU A 421 -22.87 9.17 7.06
CA LEU A 421 -23.77 10.21 7.55
C LEU A 421 -23.32 10.78 8.89
N GLU A 422 -22.82 9.93 9.79
CA GLU A 422 -22.28 10.36 11.09
C GLU A 422 -21.03 11.22 10.88
N GLU A 423 -20.08 10.80 10.05
CA GLU A 423 -18.84 11.55 9.83
C GLU A 423 -19.05 12.85 9.05
N LEU A 424 -19.97 12.88 8.08
CA LEU A 424 -20.32 14.12 7.39
C LEU A 424 -20.80 15.20 8.35
N ALA A 425 -21.50 14.81 9.43
CA ALA A 425 -21.96 15.73 10.47
C ALA A 425 -20.79 16.30 11.30
N HIS A 426 -19.76 15.50 11.53
CA HIS A 426 -18.60 15.86 12.37
C HIS A 426 -17.46 16.50 11.58
N LEU A 427 -17.37 16.23 10.28
CA LEU A 427 -16.29 16.71 9.42
C LEU A 427 -16.27 18.24 9.41
N ILE A 428 -15.12 18.80 9.76
CA ILE A 428 -14.79 20.21 9.58
C ILE A 428 -13.60 20.23 8.63
N ILE A 429 -13.65 21.10 7.63
CA ILE A 429 -12.58 21.23 6.64
C ILE A 429 -11.93 22.60 6.75
N HIS A 430 -10.64 22.67 6.48
CA HIS A 430 -9.90 23.93 6.47
C HIS A 430 -10.48 24.89 5.41
N SER A 431 -10.45 26.20 5.65
CA SER A 431 -11.01 27.22 4.74
C SER A 431 -10.44 27.12 3.33
N ASP A 432 -9.13 26.88 3.23
CA ASP A 432 -8.46 26.81 1.94
C ASP A 432 -8.84 25.51 1.19
N THR A 433 -9.04 24.40 1.92
CA THR A 433 -9.56 23.14 1.37
C THR A 433 -11.02 23.32 0.92
N ALA A 434 -11.83 24.06 1.66
CA ALA A 434 -13.20 24.38 1.26
C ALA A 434 -13.26 25.19 -0.04
N SER A 435 -12.25 26.02 -0.31
CA SER A 435 -12.25 26.93 -1.46
C SER A 435 -12.27 26.21 -2.82
N ILE A 436 -11.82 24.96 -2.88
CA ILE A 436 -11.79 24.16 -4.12
C ILE A 436 -13.08 23.35 -4.36
N LEU A 437 -14.00 23.34 -3.38
CA LEU A 437 -15.28 22.63 -3.54
C LEU A 437 -16.12 23.24 -4.65
N PRO A 438 -16.91 22.42 -5.39
CA PRO A 438 -17.70 22.86 -6.53
C PRO A 438 -19.00 23.56 -6.08
N LEU A 439 -18.86 24.67 -5.36
CA LEU A 439 -19.96 25.50 -4.90
C LEU A 439 -20.23 26.66 -5.86
N LEU A 440 -21.51 27.05 -5.97
CA LEU A 440 -21.89 28.24 -6.73
C LEU A 440 -21.22 29.49 -6.14
N PRO A 441 -20.74 30.44 -6.97
CA PRO A 441 -19.96 31.59 -6.51
C PRO A 441 -20.64 32.42 -5.41
N HIS A 442 -21.96 32.56 -5.45
CA HIS A 442 -22.72 33.29 -4.43
C HIS A 442 -22.72 32.58 -3.08
N LEU A 443 -22.87 31.25 -3.06
CA LEU A 443 -22.78 30.45 -1.84
C LEU A 443 -21.37 30.50 -1.27
N LYS A 444 -20.35 30.39 -2.13
CA LYS A 444 -18.94 30.54 -1.74
C LYS A 444 -18.69 31.91 -1.07
N SER A 445 -19.19 33.00 -1.66
CA SER A 445 -19.07 34.33 -1.08
C SER A 445 -19.84 34.53 0.23
N ALA A 446 -20.93 33.79 0.44
CA ALA A 446 -21.69 33.83 1.68
C ALA A 446 -20.95 33.09 2.80
N LEU A 447 -20.37 31.93 2.48
CA LEU A 447 -19.57 31.12 3.39
C LEU A 447 -18.25 31.80 3.78
N GLU A 448 -17.63 32.56 2.88
CA GLU A 448 -16.39 33.34 3.17
C GLU A 448 -16.62 34.55 4.10
N LYS A 449 -17.84 35.09 4.13
CA LYS A 449 -18.19 36.26 4.97
C LYS A 449 -18.35 35.89 6.44
N GLU A 450 -18.80 34.67 6.72
CA GLU A 450 -18.85 34.13 8.08
C GLU A 450 -17.48 33.55 8.43
N LYS A 451 -16.66 34.31 9.17
CA LYS A 451 -15.35 33.86 9.69
C LYS A 451 -15.46 32.81 10.80
N ASN A 452 -16.51 31.99 10.79
CA ASN A 452 -16.64 30.89 11.74
C ASN A 452 -15.69 29.77 11.33
N HIS A 453 -14.90 29.28 12.28
CA HIS A 453 -13.94 28.20 12.04
C HIS A 453 -14.57 26.80 11.96
N ASP A 454 -15.90 26.70 12.07
CA ASP A 454 -16.66 25.45 12.18
C ASP A 454 -17.59 25.21 10.97
N MET A 455 -17.29 25.81 9.81
CA MET A 455 -18.11 25.69 8.61
C MET A 455 -18.02 24.29 7.99
N ARG A 456 -19.15 23.83 7.43
CA ARG A 456 -19.34 22.50 6.82
C ARG A 456 -19.82 22.62 5.36
N PRO A 457 -19.05 23.28 4.49
CA PRO A 457 -19.47 23.56 3.11
C PRO A 457 -19.64 22.29 2.26
N HIS A 458 -18.98 21.18 2.63
CA HIS A 458 -19.19 19.86 2.01
C HIS A 458 -20.64 19.39 2.10
N LEU A 459 -21.37 19.73 3.17
CA LEU A 459 -22.78 19.35 3.31
C LEU A 459 -23.67 20.06 2.29
N VAL A 460 -23.32 21.30 1.91
CA VAL A 460 -24.03 22.05 0.88
C VAL A 460 -23.80 21.43 -0.50
N VAL A 461 -22.58 20.95 -0.78
CA VAL A 461 -22.27 20.22 -2.02
C VAL A 461 -23.10 18.93 -2.10
N LEU A 462 -23.15 18.16 -1.01
CA LEU A 462 -23.86 16.87 -0.93
C LEU A 462 -25.38 17.00 -0.76
N PHE A 463 -25.91 18.21 -0.63
CA PHE A 463 -27.33 18.44 -0.34
C PHE A 463 -28.29 17.71 -1.30
N PRO A 464 -28.09 17.69 -2.63
CA PRO A 464 -28.96 16.95 -3.54
C PRO A 464 -29.02 15.45 -3.19
N SER A 465 -27.86 14.81 -3.03
CA SER A 465 -27.76 13.39 -2.68
C SER A 465 -28.36 13.08 -1.31
N LEU A 466 -28.19 13.97 -0.34
CA LEU A 466 -28.81 13.85 1.00
C LEU A 466 -30.33 13.98 0.94
N SER A 467 -30.86 14.77 -0.01
CA SER A 467 -32.31 14.97 -0.16
C SER A 467 -33.06 13.77 -0.68
N GLU A 468 -32.41 12.92 -1.48
CA GLU A 468 -32.98 11.66 -1.92
C GLU A 468 -33.15 10.66 -0.76
N LEU A 469 -32.37 10.78 0.33
CA LEU A 469 -32.42 9.84 1.45
C LEU A 469 -33.60 10.03 2.39
N VAL A 470 -34.37 11.12 2.24
CA VAL A 470 -35.53 11.39 3.11
C VAL A 470 -36.62 10.30 2.97
N VAL A 471 -36.65 9.61 1.83
CA VAL A 471 -37.59 8.52 1.56
C VAL A 471 -37.10 7.15 2.01
N SER A 472 -35.88 7.05 2.57
CA SER A 472 -35.33 5.77 3.00
C SER A 472 -36.24 5.07 4.00
N ARG A 473 -36.34 3.73 3.93
CA ARG A 473 -37.17 2.95 4.85
C ARG A 473 -36.49 2.77 6.21
N GLU A 474 -35.16 2.89 6.27
CA GLU A 474 -34.39 2.81 7.51
C GLU A 474 -34.55 4.08 8.38
N ALA A 475 -35.13 3.92 9.57
CA ALA A 475 -35.44 5.04 10.46
C ALA A 475 -34.18 5.75 10.96
N ARG A 476 -33.10 5.00 11.20
CA ARG A 476 -31.82 5.57 11.63
C ARG A 476 -31.24 6.50 10.57
N ILE A 477 -31.34 6.13 9.30
CA ILE A 477 -30.86 6.95 8.16
C ILE A 477 -31.65 8.25 8.08
N ARG A 478 -32.99 8.19 8.13
CA ARG A 478 -33.83 9.40 8.14
C ARG A 478 -33.49 10.32 9.31
N GLY A 479 -33.22 9.75 10.49
CA GLY A 479 -32.78 10.51 11.67
C GLY A 479 -31.46 11.25 11.44
N SER A 480 -30.44 10.58 10.89
CA SER A 480 -29.16 11.20 10.55
C SER A 480 -29.28 12.28 9.48
N VAL A 481 -30.07 12.06 8.43
CA VAL A 481 -30.34 13.06 7.38
C VAL A 481 -31.00 14.31 7.97
N GLN A 482 -31.93 14.15 8.92
CA GLN A 482 -32.55 15.28 9.61
C GLN A 482 -31.52 16.11 10.38
N VAL A 483 -30.52 15.48 11.02
CA VAL A 483 -29.42 16.19 11.67
C VAL A 483 -28.59 16.96 10.65
N LEU A 484 -28.22 16.33 9.54
CA LEU A 484 -27.45 16.98 8.47
C LEU A 484 -28.20 18.18 7.87
N PHE A 485 -29.51 18.09 7.68
CA PHE A 485 -30.33 19.23 7.21
C PHE A 485 -30.36 20.40 8.18
N ARG A 486 -30.36 20.15 9.49
CA ARG A 486 -30.24 21.24 10.48
C ARG A 486 -28.87 21.90 10.40
N LEU A 487 -27.81 21.13 10.16
CA LEU A 487 -26.47 21.67 9.94
C LEU A 487 -26.44 22.52 8.66
N ILE A 488 -26.97 22.01 7.53
CA ILE A 488 -27.06 22.77 6.27
C ILE A 488 -27.87 24.07 6.46
N ALA A 489 -28.99 24.02 7.17
CA ALA A 489 -29.78 25.21 7.48
C ALA A 489 -28.97 26.24 8.29
N LYS A 490 -28.12 25.80 9.22
CA LYS A 490 -27.20 26.67 9.96
C LYS A 490 -26.15 27.27 9.03
N GLU A 491 -25.52 26.48 8.17
CA GLU A 491 -24.50 26.93 7.20
C GLU A 491 -25.06 27.97 6.20
N LEU A 492 -26.34 27.84 5.86
CA LEU A 492 -27.04 28.77 4.96
C LEU A 492 -27.68 29.96 5.69
N GLY A 493 -27.51 30.09 7.01
CA GLY A 493 -28.12 31.15 7.80
C GLY A 493 -29.65 31.08 7.88
N LEU A 494 -30.25 29.92 7.61
CA LEU A 494 -31.70 29.68 7.61
C LEU A 494 -32.26 29.36 9.02
N ASN A 495 -31.48 29.59 10.07
CA ASN A 495 -31.95 29.43 11.44
C ASN A 495 -33.15 30.33 11.68
N ARG A 496 -34.22 29.79 12.25
CA ARG A 496 -35.37 30.60 12.66
C ARG A 496 -34.87 31.66 13.62
N VAL A 497 -34.95 32.93 13.22
CA VAL A 497 -34.91 34.05 14.16
C VAL A 497 -36.10 33.83 15.07
N SER A 498 -35.87 33.42 16.31
CA SER A 498 -36.92 33.32 17.30
C SER A 498 -37.55 34.71 17.42
N ILE A 499 -38.75 34.90 16.90
CA ILE A 499 -39.60 36.05 17.24
C ILE A 499 -40.11 35.78 18.66
N SER A 500 -39.23 35.91 19.64
CA SER A 500 -39.55 35.77 21.06
C SER A 500 -38.44 36.37 21.91
N SER A 501 -38.24 37.68 21.78
CA SER A 501 -37.53 38.48 22.78
C SER A 501 -37.99 39.94 22.74
N GLU A 502 -39.29 40.18 22.65
CA GLU A 502 -39.88 41.42 23.15
C GLU A 502 -41.07 41.02 24.02
N ASN A 503 -41.03 41.46 25.27
CA ASN A 503 -42.03 41.29 26.34
C ASN A 503 -42.01 39.96 27.11
N ALA A 504 -41.00 39.82 27.98
CA ALA A 504 -41.17 39.10 29.24
C ALA A 504 -40.69 40.02 30.37
N GLU A 505 -41.47 41.08 30.63
CA GLU A 505 -41.41 41.78 31.91
C GLU A 505 -41.93 40.84 33.02
N GLU A 506 -41.14 40.78 34.08
CA GLU A 506 -41.46 40.45 35.48
C GLU A 506 -42.79 39.75 35.79
N PHE A 507 -42.70 38.54 36.35
CA PHE A 507 -43.51 38.21 37.53
C PHE A 507 -42.79 37.13 38.36
N ILE A 508 -42.11 37.57 39.43
CA ILE A 508 -41.61 36.72 40.52
C ILE A 508 -42.69 36.72 41.62
N PRO A 509 -43.30 35.58 41.99
CA PRO A 509 -44.10 35.53 43.20
C PRO A 509 -43.18 35.30 44.41
N SER A 510 -43.07 36.36 45.22
CA SER A 510 -42.58 36.34 46.59
C SER A 510 -43.40 35.40 47.48
N THR A 511 -42.77 34.36 48.02
CA THR A 511 -43.25 33.69 49.24
C THR A 511 -42.46 34.21 50.44
N ARG A 512 -43.16 34.99 51.28
CA ARG A 512 -42.72 35.45 52.60
C ARG A 512 -42.74 34.28 53.60
N GLN A 513 -41.70 34.18 54.42
CA GLN A 513 -41.78 33.65 55.79
C GLN A 513 -41.77 34.85 56.75
N PRO A 514 -42.50 34.80 57.89
CA PRO A 514 -42.25 35.70 59.01
C PRO A 514 -40.95 35.36 59.75
#